data_AF-A0A536C6Y4-F1
#
_entry.id   AF-A0A536C6Y4-F1
#
_cell.length_a   1.000
_cell.length_b   1.000
_cell.length_c   1.000
_cell.angle_alpha   90.00
_cell.angle_beta   90.00
_cell.angle_gamma   90.00
#
_symmetry.space_group_name_H-M   'P 1'
#
loop_
_entity.id
_entity.type
_entity.pdbx_description
1 polymer ?
#
loop_
_entity_poly.entity_id
_entity_poly.type
_entity_poly.pdbx_seq_one_letter_code
_entity_poly.pdbx_strand_id
1 'polypeptide(L)'
;MTGRFAWLTVCLVAGTVVTMLLIGLAFLPVSDWEVFVPAAALAGGAAVLLAATAVEIMGRRLAQPLRRMVRSIDAGEVGQATLGEFAQQAPVEVAPLLYALQRAQSGQRGALEQLERDRGQMAALFEHLADGVLVLDPDERIVLSNPAAARLLGRTLASGHALSEAVRDAELVELVRAAPSGESAVHLIDMPNGQSGRRGWLQVIATRLPDAARRLVVLQDVTELRRTEAARREFVANVSHELRTPVAALKALVETLEGGALEDDPEVARDFLQRMHIEVDGLANLVNELLDLARAEAGRL
;
A
#
# COMPACT_ATOMS: atom_id res chain seq x y z
N MET A 1 -22.11 -43.61 -8.96
CA MET A 1 -22.98 -44.06 -7.84
C MET A 1 -24.48 -43.90 -8.10
N THR A 2 -24.93 -42.97 -8.95
CA THR A 2 -26.38 -42.72 -9.19
C THR A 2 -27.13 -43.86 -9.89
N GLY A 3 -26.47 -44.66 -10.73
CA GLY A 3 -27.11 -45.81 -11.40
C GLY A 3 -27.53 -46.92 -10.43
N ARG A 4 -26.76 -47.18 -9.36
CA ARG A 4 -27.09 -48.21 -8.36
C ARG A 4 -28.32 -47.84 -7.53
N PHE A 5 -28.49 -46.56 -7.19
CA PHE A 5 -29.66 -46.08 -6.45
C PHE A 5 -30.95 -46.10 -7.28
N ALA A 6 -30.86 -45.68 -8.55
CA ALA A 6 -31.98 -45.77 -9.51
C ALA A 6 -32.42 -47.22 -9.74
N TRP A 7 -31.46 -48.14 -9.82
CA TRP A 7 -31.75 -49.56 -9.98
C TRP A 7 -32.36 -50.17 -8.71
N LEU A 8 -31.88 -49.75 -7.52
CA LEU A 8 -32.44 -50.15 -6.23
C LEU A 8 -33.89 -49.68 -6.04
N THR A 9 -34.25 -48.46 -6.45
CA THR A 9 -35.64 -47.98 -6.35
C THR A 9 -36.57 -48.72 -7.31
N VAL A 10 -36.12 -49.00 -8.54
CA VAL A 10 -36.89 -49.80 -9.50
C VAL A 10 -37.06 -51.24 -9.00
N CYS A 11 -36.01 -51.85 -8.43
CA CYS A 11 -36.10 -53.18 -7.83
C CYS A 11 -37.00 -53.22 -6.59
N LEU A 12 -36.97 -52.17 -5.76
CA LEU A 12 -37.84 -52.07 -4.58
C LEU A 12 -39.31 -51.98 -4.99
N VAL A 13 -39.63 -51.13 -5.99
CA VAL A 13 -40.99 -50.98 -6.53
C VAL A 13 -41.45 -52.25 -7.23
N ALA A 14 -40.59 -52.89 -8.02
CA ALA A 14 -40.90 -54.18 -8.63
C ALA A 14 -41.14 -55.27 -7.57
N GLY A 15 -40.32 -55.27 -6.51
CA GLY A 15 -40.48 -56.16 -5.36
C GLY A 15 -41.82 -55.97 -4.67
N THR A 16 -42.18 -54.74 -4.29
CA THR A 16 -43.47 -54.45 -3.62
C THR A 16 -44.67 -54.79 -4.48
N VAL A 17 -44.60 -54.55 -5.79
CA VAL A 17 -45.64 -54.93 -6.75
C VAL A 17 -45.82 -56.45 -6.77
N VAL A 18 -44.73 -57.21 -6.86
CA VAL A 18 -44.77 -58.69 -6.85
C VAL A 18 -45.35 -59.20 -5.52
N THR A 19 -44.97 -58.62 -4.38
CA THR A 19 -45.50 -59.02 -3.08
C THR A 19 -47.00 -58.73 -2.98
N MET A 20 -47.49 -57.58 -3.45
CA MET A 20 -48.93 -57.29 -3.49
C MET A 20 -49.68 -58.24 -4.41
N LEU A 21 -49.07 -58.64 -5.53
CA LEU A 21 -49.64 -59.59 -6.50
C LEU A 21 -49.79 -61.00 -5.88
N LEU A 22 -48.76 -61.47 -5.17
CA LEU A 22 -48.78 -62.76 -4.46
C LEU A 22 -49.78 -62.77 -3.30
N ILE A 23 -49.88 -61.66 -2.55
CA ILE A 23 -50.88 -61.52 -1.48
C ILE A 23 -52.29 -61.52 -2.08
N GLY A 24 -52.54 -60.79 -3.18
CA GLY A 24 -53.84 -60.78 -3.85
C GLY A 24 -54.25 -62.17 -4.35
N LEU A 25 -53.30 -62.94 -4.89
CA LEU A 25 -53.53 -64.31 -5.35
C LEU A 25 -53.91 -65.27 -4.19
N ALA A 26 -53.35 -65.06 -2.99
CA ALA A 26 -53.63 -65.89 -1.82
C ALA A 26 -55.06 -65.72 -1.27
N PHE A 27 -55.74 -64.62 -1.59
CA PHE A 27 -57.11 -64.34 -1.11
C PHE A 27 -58.20 -64.56 -2.16
N LEU A 28 -57.86 -64.95 -3.39
CA LEU A 28 -58.80 -65.18 -4.48
C LEU A 28 -59.11 -66.67 -4.69
N PRO A 29 -60.38 -67.06 -4.92
CA PRO A 29 -60.73 -68.43 -5.24
C PRO A 29 -60.07 -68.88 -6.56
N VAL A 30 -59.65 -70.14 -6.62
CA VAL A 30 -58.85 -70.71 -7.72
C VAL A 30 -59.53 -70.58 -9.09
N SER A 31 -60.86 -70.47 -9.14
CA SER A 31 -61.63 -70.25 -10.37
C SER A 31 -61.34 -68.92 -11.06
N ASP A 32 -60.90 -67.91 -10.33
CA ASP A 32 -60.73 -66.54 -10.84
C ASP A 32 -59.28 -66.26 -11.26
N TRP A 33 -58.37 -67.23 -11.05
CA TRP A 33 -56.95 -67.09 -11.34
C TRP A 33 -56.68 -66.89 -12.84
N GLU A 34 -57.48 -67.47 -13.72
CA GLU A 34 -57.30 -67.35 -15.18
C GLU A 34 -57.46 -65.90 -15.70
N VAL A 35 -58.30 -65.10 -15.04
CA VAL A 35 -58.53 -63.68 -15.40
C VAL A 35 -57.65 -62.75 -14.59
N PHE A 36 -57.42 -63.06 -13.31
CA PHE A 36 -56.67 -62.20 -12.40
C PHE A 36 -55.17 -62.15 -12.71
N VAL A 37 -54.54 -63.30 -12.99
CA VAL A 37 -53.09 -63.39 -13.24
C VAL A 37 -52.64 -62.49 -14.41
N PRO A 38 -53.26 -62.53 -15.61
CA PRO A 38 -52.83 -61.66 -16.72
C PRO A 38 -53.12 -60.17 -16.45
N ALA A 39 -54.25 -59.83 -15.83
CA ALA A 39 -54.60 -58.44 -15.51
C ALA A 39 -53.63 -57.84 -14.48
N ALA A 40 -53.28 -58.60 -13.44
CA ALA A 40 -52.35 -58.19 -12.41
C ALA A 40 -50.91 -58.10 -12.94
N ALA A 41 -50.50 -59.01 -13.84
CA ALA A 41 -49.19 -58.93 -14.51
C ALA A 41 -49.06 -57.68 -15.39
N LEU A 42 -50.11 -57.32 -16.14
CA LEU A 42 -50.14 -56.08 -16.94
C LEU A 42 -50.08 -54.83 -16.06
N ALA A 43 -50.86 -54.78 -14.98
CA ALA A 43 -50.86 -53.66 -14.04
C ALA A 43 -49.49 -53.50 -13.35
N GLY A 44 -48.88 -54.61 -12.93
CA GLY A 44 -47.54 -54.61 -12.33
C GLY A 44 -46.46 -54.16 -13.32
N GLY A 45 -46.50 -54.67 -14.56
CA GLY A 45 -45.61 -54.23 -15.63
C GLY A 45 -45.73 -52.73 -15.93
N ALA A 46 -46.95 -52.21 -15.99
CA ALA A 46 -47.21 -50.78 -16.18
C ALA A 46 -46.66 -49.93 -15.01
N ALA A 47 -46.83 -50.37 -13.76
CA ALA A 47 -46.28 -49.69 -12.59
C ALA A 47 -44.74 -49.62 -12.61
N VAL A 48 -44.07 -50.71 -13.00
CA VAL A 48 -42.60 -50.74 -13.14
C VAL A 48 -42.14 -49.81 -14.27
N LEU A 49 -42.83 -49.78 -15.40
CA LEU A 49 -42.55 -48.87 -16.51
C LEU A 49 -42.73 -47.39 -16.11
N LEU A 50 -43.80 -47.06 -15.37
CA LEU A 50 -44.02 -45.72 -14.83
C LEU A 50 -42.94 -45.31 -13.81
N ALA A 51 -42.52 -46.22 -12.94
CA ALA A 51 -41.43 -45.95 -12.00
C ALA A 51 -40.09 -45.74 -12.72
N ALA A 52 -39.77 -46.59 -13.71
CA ALA A 52 -38.56 -46.47 -14.51
C ALA A 52 -38.52 -45.14 -15.29
N THR A 53 -39.63 -44.76 -15.93
CA THR A 53 -39.74 -43.47 -16.65
C THR A 53 -39.67 -42.28 -15.70
N ALA A 54 -40.31 -42.34 -14.53
CA ALA A 54 -40.22 -41.29 -13.52
C ALA A 54 -38.78 -41.11 -13.00
N VAL A 55 -38.06 -42.21 -12.74
CA VAL A 55 -36.63 -42.19 -12.34
C VAL A 55 -35.76 -41.62 -13.45
N GLU A 56 -36.02 -41.97 -14.72
CA GLU A 56 -35.27 -41.43 -15.85
C GLU A 56 -35.53 -39.92 -16.06
N ILE A 57 -36.79 -39.48 -15.93
CA ILE A 57 -37.15 -38.05 -16.01
C ILE A 57 -36.49 -37.27 -14.86
N MET A 58 -36.57 -37.78 -13.63
CA MET A 58 -35.97 -37.15 -12.45
C MET A 58 -34.44 -37.09 -12.57
N GLY A 59 -33.82 -38.18 -13.05
CA GLY A 59 -32.40 -38.25 -13.32
C GLY A 59 -31.96 -37.23 -14.37
N ARG A 60 -32.73 -37.05 -15.44
CA ARG A 60 -32.45 -36.02 -16.45
C ARG A 60 -32.64 -34.60 -15.91
N ARG A 61 -33.70 -34.34 -15.14
CA ARG A 61 -34.00 -33.00 -14.59
C ARG A 61 -33.02 -32.53 -13.52
N LEU A 62 -32.54 -33.41 -12.65
CA LEU A 62 -31.64 -33.04 -11.55
C LEU A 62 -30.15 -33.27 -11.88
N ALA A 63 -29.82 -34.39 -12.54
CA ALA A 63 -28.42 -34.77 -12.72
C ALA A 63 -27.76 -34.13 -13.94
N GLN A 64 -28.51 -33.79 -15.01
CA GLN A 64 -27.90 -33.12 -16.18
C GLN A 64 -27.40 -31.71 -15.87
N PRO A 65 -28.15 -30.83 -15.18
CA PRO A 65 -27.66 -29.48 -14.83
C PRO A 65 -26.41 -29.54 -13.97
N LEU A 66 -26.39 -30.39 -12.94
CA LEU A 66 -25.24 -30.56 -12.05
C LEU A 66 -24.01 -31.13 -12.78
N ARG A 67 -24.20 -32.09 -13.70
CA ARG A 67 -23.08 -32.64 -14.49
C ARG A 67 -22.51 -31.64 -15.49
N ARG A 68 -23.35 -30.79 -16.08
CA ARG A 68 -22.89 -29.69 -16.95
C ARG A 68 -22.08 -28.68 -16.14
N MET A 69 -22.54 -28.33 -14.95
CA MET A 69 -21.84 -27.42 -14.04
C MET A 69 -20.49 -27.98 -13.56
N VAL A 70 -20.42 -29.25 -13.14
CA VAL A 70 -19.14 -29.86 -12.71
C VAL A 70 -18.14 -29.86 -13.87
N ARG A 71 -18.57 -30.21 -15.09
CA ARG A 71 -17.68 -30.18 -16.26
C ARG A 71 -17.25 -28.77 -16.64
N SER A 72 -18.11 -27.78 -16.51
CA SER A 72 -17.73 -26.39 -16.82
C SER A 72 -16.78 -25.82 -15.76
N ILE A 73 -16.97 -26.18 -14.47
CA ILE A 73 -16.03 -25.84 -13.39
C ILE A 73 -14.67 -26.50 -13.64
N ASP A 74 -14.63 -27.79 -13.99
CA ASP A 74 -13.39 -28.51 -14.33
C ASP A 74 -12.70 -27.96 -15.59
N ALA A 75 -13.47 -27.44 -16.54
CA ALA A 75 -12.94 -26.83 -17.77
C ALA A 75 -12.44 -25.38 -17.55
N GLY A 76 -12.66 -24.78 -16.38
CA GLY A 76 -12.27 -23.40 -16.09
C GLY A 76 -13.14 -22.32 -16.78
N GLU A 77 -14.26 -22.72 -17.40
CA GLU A 77 -15.11 -21.85 -18.25
C GLU A 77 -16.22 -21.12 -17.48
N VAL A 78 -16.26 -21.23 -16.15
CA VAL A 78 -17.36 -20.67 -15.34
C VAL A 78 -17.10 -19.20 -14.99
N GLY A 79 -17.72 -18.33 -15.79
CA GLY A 79 -17.91 -16.91 -15.49
C GLY A 79 -19.16 -16.65 -14.63
N GLN A 80 -19.30 -15.41 -14.15
CA GLN A 80 -20.47 -14.99 -13.34
C GLN A 80 -21.79 -15.03 -14.15
N ALA A 81 -21.72 -14.70 -15.44
CA ALA A 81 -22.88 -14.72 -16.34
C ALA A 81 -23.44 -16.14 -16.50
N THR A 82 -22.57 -17.14 -16.65
CA THR A 82 -22.98 -18.53 -16.81
C THR A 82 -23.62 -19.10 -15.54
N LEU A 83 -23.15 -18.74 -14.33
CA LEU A 83 -23.81 -19.17 -13.08
C LEU A 83 -25.19 -18.57 -12.90
N GLY A 84 -25.39 -17.30 -13.26
CA GLY A 84 -26.70 -16.65 -13.22
C GLY A 84 -27.68 -17.27 -14.22
N GLU A 85 -27.21 -17.57 -15.43
CA GLU A 85 -28.01 -18.28 -16.45
C GLU A 85 -28.36 -19.71 -16.02
N PHE A 86 -27.41 -20.44 -15.43
CA PHE A 86 -27.67 -21.77 -14.88
C PHE A 86 -28.67 -21.71 -13.71
N ALA A 87 -28.60 -20.67 -12.85
CA ALA A 87 -29.53 -20.49 -11.74
C ALA A 87 -30.97 -20.23 -12.22
N GLN A 88 -31.15 -19.50 -13.32
CA GLN A 88 -32.47 -19.23 -13.90
C GLN A 88 -33.11 -20.46 -14.55
N GLN A 89 -32.31 -21.36 -15.10
CA GLN A 89 -32.77 -22.59 -15.74
C GLN A 89 -32.80 -23.79 -14.78
N ALA A 90 -32.26 -23.63 -13.57
CA ALA A 90 -32.19 -24.68 -12.58
C ALA A 90 -33.55 -24.95 -11.93
N PRO A 91 -33.81 -26.19 -11.50
CA PRO A 91 -34.91 -26.49 -10.60
C PRO A 91 -34.90 -25.61 -9.35
N VAL A 92 -36.08 -25.33 -8.79
CA VAL A 92 -36.28 -24.42 -7.64
C VAL A 92 -35.44 -24.84 -6.43
N GLU A 93 -35.14 -26.12 -6.28
CA GLU A 93 -34.33 -26.68 -5.21
C GLU A 93 -32.83 -26.38 -5.37
N VAL A 94 -32.36 -26.20 -6.61
CA VAL A 94 -30.94 -26.02 -6.94
C VAL A 94 -30.60 -24.54 -7.13
N ALA A 95 -31.55 -23.72 -7.59
CA ALA A 95 -31.34 -22.30 -7.84
C ALA A 95 -30.78 -21.51 -6.63
N PRO A 96 -31.25 -21.70 -5.37
CA PRO A 96 -30.70 -20.98 -4.21
C PRO A 96 -29.21 -21.26 -3.96
N LEU A 97 -28.77 -22.50 -4.18
CA LEU A 97 -27.37 -22.88 -4.06
C LEU A 97 -26.51 -22.17 -5.11
N LEU A 98 -27.00 -22.09 -6.35
CA LEU A 98 -26.31 -21.41 -7.45
C LEU A 98 -26.18 -19.91 -7.20
N TYR A 99 -27.23 -19.25 -6.69
CA TYR A 99 -27.16 -17.85 -6.29
C TYR A 99 -26.20 -17.62 -5.12
N ALA A 100 -26.18 -18.51 -4.12
CA ALA A 100 -25.23 -18.42 -3.01
C ALA A 100 -23.78 -18.56 -3.49
N LEU A 101 -23.52 -19.52 -4.39
CA LEU A 101 -22.21 -19.70 -5.01
C LEU A 101 -21.78 -18.49 -5.85
N GLN A 102 -22.69 -17.97 -6.68
CA GLN A 102 -22.45 -16.77 -7.47
C GLN A 102 -22.09 -15.58 -6.57
N ARG A 103 -22.84 -15.36 -5.49
CA ARG A 103 -22.56 -14.27 -4.53
C ARG A 103 -21.19 -14.44 -3.87
N ALA A 104 -20.84 -15.65 -3.47
CA ALA A 104 -19.53 -15.94 -2.87
C ALA A 104 -18.39 -15.67 -3.86
N GLN A 105 -18.52 -16.13 -5.12
CA GLN A 105 -17.52 -15.86 -6.16
C GLN A 105 -17.38 -14.37 -6.49
N SER A 106 -18.50 -13.64 -6.57
CA SER A 106 -18.47 -12.19 -6.78
C SER A 106 -17.79 -11.46 -5.63
N GLY A 107 -18.06 -11.85 -4.39
CA GLY A 107 -17.38 -11.29 -3.21
C GLY A 107 -15.87 -11.54 -3.25
N GLN A 108 -15.44 -12.76 -3.60
CA GLN A 108 -14.02 -13.10 -3.68
C GLN A 108 -13.29 -12.33 -4.80
N ARG A 109 -13.89 -12.22 -5.99
CA ARG A 109 -13.31 -11.41 -7.09
C ARG A 109 -13.22 -9.94 -6.72
N GLY A 110 -14.27 -9.36 -6.15
CA GLY A 110 -14.24 -7.96 -5.71
C GLY A 110 -13.14 -7.71 -4.67
N ALA A 111 -12.92 -8.65 -3.74
CA ALA A 111 -11.82 -8.56 -2.78
C ALA A 111 -10.43 -8.67 -3.44
N LEU A 112 -10.26 -9.55 -4.43
CA LEU A 112 -9.02 -9.66 -5.20
C LEU A 112 -8.73 -8.39 -6.02
N GLU A 113 -9.73 -7.87 -6.73
CA GLU A 113 -9.62 -6.61 -7.47
C GLU A 113 -9.30 -5.42 -6.55
N GLN A 114 -9.88 -5.37 -5.35
CA GLN A 114 -9.55 -4.36 -4.36
C GLN A 114 -8.08 -4.49 -3.92
N LEU A 115 -7.63 -5.70 -3.61
CA LEU A 115 -6.25 -5.96 -3.19
C LEU A 115 -5.24 -5.62 -4.30
N GLU A 116 -5.57 -5.90 -5.56
CA GLU A 116 -4.76 -5.51 -6.73
C GLU A 116 -4.72 -4.00 -6.89
N ARG A 117 -5.86 -3.30 -6.74
CA ARG A 117 -5.92 -1.83 -6.77
C ARG A 117 -5.09 -1.21 -5.64
N ASP A 118 -5.24 -1.71 -4.41
CA ASP A 118 -4.48 -1.21 -3.25
C ASP A 118 -2.97 -1.46 -3.44
N ARG A 119 -2.58 -2.64 -3.93
CA ARG A 119 -1.18 -2.94 -4.27
C ARG A 119 -0.64 -2.03 -5.37
N GLY A 120 -1.42 -1.82 -6.43
CA GLY A 120 -1.05 -0.93 -7.54
C GLY A 120 -0.88 0.51 -7.07
N GLN A 121 -1.76 0.99 -6.20
CA GLN A 121 -1.66 2.32 -5.61
C GLN A 121 -0.42 2.45 -4.73
N MET A 122 -0.14 1.49 -3.85
CA MET A 122 1.07 1.50 -3.02
C MET A 122 2.35 1.46 -3.86
N ALA A 123 2.39 0.66 -4.94
CA ALA A 123 3.51 0.61 -5.86
C ALA A 123 3.70 1.94 -6.59
N ALA A 124 2.62 2.56 -7.07
CA ALA A 124 2.69 3.86 -7.73
C ALA A 124 3.17 4.97 -6.79
N LEU A 125 2.69 4.99 -5.53
CA LEU A 125 3.20 5.92 -4.52
C LEU A 125 4.69 5.69 -4.28
N PHE A 126 5.10 4.45 -4.05
CA PHE A 126 6.51 4.11 -3.83
C PHE A 126 7.41 4.58 -4.99
N GLU A 127 6.97 4.40 -6.24
CA GLU A 127 7.69 4.80 -7.46
C GLU A 127 7.85 6.33 -7.61
N HIS A 128 6.83 7.09 -7.18
CA HIS A 128 6.77 8.55 -7.36
C HIS A 128 7.15 9.37 -6.13
N LEU A 129 7.44 8.74 -4.99
CA LEU A 129 7.95 9.44 -3.81
C LEU A 129 9.23 10.23 -4.17
N ALA A 130 9.31 11.46 -3.67
CA ALA A 130 10.48 12.32 -3.84
C ALA A 130 11.66 11.85 -2.99
N ASP A 131 11.36 11.39 -1.77
CA ASP A 131 12.33 10.81 -0.85
C ASP A 131 12.75 9.41 -1.33
N GLY A 132 14.03 9.11 -1.17
CA GLY A 132 14.57 7.80 -1.45
C GLY A 132 14.19 6.83 -0.34
N VAL A 133 13.60 5.69 -0.70
CA VAL A 133 13.25 4.64 0.26
C VAL A 133 13.96 3.36 -0.12
N LEU A 134 14.67 2.77 0.84
CA LEU A 134 15.26 1.44 0.73
C LEU A 134 14.78 0.56 1.89
N VAL A 135 14.51 -0.70 1.58
CA VAL A 135 14.23 -1.74 2.57
C VAL A 135 15.32 -2.80 2.47
N LEU A 136 15.94 -3.10 3.59
CA LEU A 136 17.01 -4.08 3.71
C LEU A 136 16.55 -5.28 4.52
N ASP A 137 17.05 -6.45 4.18
CA ASP A 137 16.92 -7.66 4.99
C ASP A 137 17.85 -7.62 6.24
N PRO A 138 17.76 -8.61 7.15
CA PRO A 138 18.65 -8.68 8.32
C PRO A 138 20.14 -8.77 7.97
N ASP A 139 20.49 -9.24 6.77
CA ASP A 139 21.84 -9.38 6.24
C ASP A 139 22.31 -8.14 5.45
N GLU A 140 21.58 -7.03 5.55
CA GLU A 140 21.87 -5.74 4.89
C GLU A 140 21.79 -5.77 3.36
N ARG A 141 21.05 -6.73 2.79
CA ARG A 141 20.78 -6.80 1.35
C ARG A 141 19.53 -6.02 0.98
N ILE A 142 19.59 -5.35 -0.15
CA ILE A 142 18.49 -4.53 -0.67
C ILE A 142 17.34 -5.45 -1.10
N VAL A 143 16.21 -5.38 -0.41
CA VAL A 143 14.97 -6.08 -0.80
C VAL A 143 14.17 -5.20 -1.74
N LEU A 144 14.00 -3.93 -1.40
CA LEU A 144 13.25 -2.94 -2.17
C LEU A 144 14.00 -1.61 -2.21
N SER A 145 13.89 -0.91 -3.33
CA SER A 145 14.38 0.46 -3.49
C SER A 145 13.52 1.19 -4.51
N ASN A 146 13.12 2.42 -4.23
CA ASN A 146 12.42 3.24 -5.20
C ASN A 146 13.39 3.99 -6.15
N PRO A 147 12.89 4.56 -7.27
CA PRO A 147 13.73 5.31 -8.19
C PRO A 147 14.39 6.53 -7.55
N ALA A 148 13.74 7.18 -6.59
CA ALA A 148 14.31 8.33 -5.88
C ALA A 148 15.58 7.97 -5.10
N ALA A 149 15.62 6.79 -4.45
CA ALA A 149 16.82 6.33 -3.76
C ALA A 149 18.01 6.19 -4.72
N ALA A 150 17.78 5.62 -5.90
CA ALA A 150 18.82 5.49 -6.92
C ALA A 150 19.29 6.86 -7.44
N ARG A 151 18.37 7.82 -7.63
CA ARG A 151 18.70 9.19 -8.03
C ARG A 151 19.52 9.93 -6.96
N LEU A 152 19.09 9.89 -5.70
CA LEU A 152 19.72 10.61 -4.59
C LEU A 152 21.11 10.05 -4.25
N LEU A 153 21.28 8.72 -4.33
CA LEU A 153 22.59 8.09 -4.16
C LEU A 153 23.45 8.15 -5.43
N GLY A 154 22.88 8.54 -6.57
CA GLY A 154 23.55 8.60 -7.86
C GLY A 154 24.02 7.23 -8.37
N ARG A 155 23.34 6.15 -7.98
CA ARG A 155 23.77 4.76 -8.24
C ARG A 155 22.58 3.85 -8.51
N THR A 156 22.84 2.79 -9.27
CA THR A 156 21.85 1.73 -9.48
C THR A 156 21.76 0.84 -8.24
N LEU A 157 20.56 0.72 -7.69
CA LEU A 157 20.26 -0.14 -6.56
C LEU A 157 19.58 -1.40 -7.08
N ALA A 158 20.31 -2.50 -7.11
CA ALA A 158 19.76 -3.79 -7.53
C ALA A 158 19.33 -4.60 -6.31
N SER A 159 18.17 -5.25 -6.40
CA SER A 159 17.71 -6.17 -5.35
C SER A 159 18.72 -7.30 -5.13
N GLY A 160 18.85 -7.77 -3.89
CA GLY A 160 19.77 -8.82 -3.45
C GLY A 160 21.22 -8.37 -3.21
N HIS A 161 21.62 -7.17 -3.65
CA HIS A 161 22.97 -6.65 -3.41
C HIS A 161 23.12 -6.09 -2.00
N ALA A 162 24.32 -6.19 -1.43
CA ALA A 162 24.59 -5.64 -0.12
C ALA A 162 24.64 -4.10 -0.18
N LEU A 163 24.11 -3.42 0.84
CA LEU A 163 24.14 -1.96 0.92
C LEU A 163 25.58 -1.41 0.82
N SER A 164 26.53 -2.09 1.45
CA SER A 164 27.96 -1.71 1.46
C SER A 164 28.58 -1.70 0.06
N GLU A 165 28.18 -2.61 -0.82
CA GLU A 165 28.63 -2.67 -2.20
C GLU A 165 28.02 -1.53 -3.02
N ALA A 166 26.74 -1.23 -2.76
CA ALA A 166 26.00 -0.19 -3.45
C ALA A 166 26.54 1.21 -3.12
N VAL A 167 26.67 1.56 -1.84
CA VAL A 167 26.87 2.97 -1.45
C VAL A 167 28.33 3.34 -1.14
N ARG A 168 29.23 2.40 -0.85
CA ARG A 168 30.67 2.67 -0.55
C ARG A 168 30.91 3.81 0.46
N ASP A 169 29.96 4.02 1.37
CA ASP A 169 30.05 4.98 2.46
C ASP A 169 30.00 4.21 3.77
N ALA A 170 31.10 4.23 4.52
CA ALA A 170 31.23 3.46 5.75
C ALA A 170 30.33 4.02 6.86
N GLU A 171 30.17 5.34 6.95
CA GLU A 171 29.34 5.98 7.97
C GLU A 171 27.87 5.65 7.76
N LEU A 172 27.42 5.63 6.50
CA LEU A 172 26.06 5.21 6.17
C LEU A 172 25.79 3.77 6.61
N VAL A 173 26.71 2.85 6.28
CA VAL A 173 26.55 1.43 6.61
C VAL A 173 26.54 1.24 8.12
N GLU A 174 27.40 1.94 8.86
CA GLU A 174 27.39 1.91 10.33
C GLU A 174 26.11 2.49 10.92
N LEU A 175 25.58 3.61 10.39
CA LEU A 175 24.30 4.18 10.82
C LEU A 175 23.17 3.18 10.68
N VAL A 176 23.08 2.54 9.51
CA VAL A 176 22.07 1.53 9.22
C VAL A 176 22.21 0.35 10.16
N ARG A 177 23.44 -0.09 10.48
CA ARG A 177 23.72 -1.15 11.46
C ARG A 177 23.32 -0.79 12.87
N ALA A 178 23.68 0.41 13.31
CA ALA A 178 23.42 0.94 14.64
C ALA A 178 21.95 1.38 14.85
N ALA A 179 21.14 1.40 13.79
CA ALA A 179 19.74 1.82 13.85
C ALA A 179 18.96 1.11 14.98
N PRO A 180 18.37 1.87 15.91
CA PRO A 180 17.58 1.33 17.01
C PRO A 180 16.24 0.77 16.52
N SER A 181 15.61 -0.06 17.37
CA SER A 181 14.28 -0.59 17.11
C SER A 181 13.23 0.45 17.47
N GLY A 182 12.41 0.86 16.50
CA GLY A 182 11.34 1.84 16.71
C GLY A 182 11.78 3.31 16.83
N GLU A 183 13.08 3.59 16.79
CA GLU A 183 13.65 4.93 16.75
C GLU A 183 14.47 5.12 15.46
N SER A 184 14.67 6.39 15.09
CA SER A 184 15.32 6.79 13.85
C SER A 184 16.71 7.35 14.13
N ALA A 185 17.74 6.71 13.58
CA ALA A 185 19.09 7.28 13.55
C ALA A 185 19.21 8.23 12.36
N VAL A 186 19.66 9.46 12.61
CA VAL A 186 19.78 10.52 11.61
C VAL A 186 21.24 10.82 11.34
N HIS A 187 21.65 10.78 10.07
CA HIS A 187 22.98 11.22 9.64
C HIS A 187 22.91 12.13 8.42
N LEU A 188 23.89 13.02 8.30
CA LEU A 188 24.02 13.90 7.14
C LEU A 188 25.23 13.46 6.32
N ILE A 189 24.99 13.15 5.05
CA ILE A 189 26.05 12.80 4.10
C ILE A 189 26.05 13.77 2.93
N ASP A 190 27.24 13.96 2.36
CA ASP A 190 27.40 14.70 1.12
C ASP A 190 26.80 13.89 -0.04
N MET A 191 25.90 14.50 -0.81
CA MET A 191 25.39 13.84 -2.02
C MET A 191 26.51 13.71 -3.05
N PRO A 192 26.86 12.47 -3.50
CA PRO A 192 27.96 12.25 -4.42
C PRO A 192 27.70 12.83 -5.81
N ASN A 193 26.44 12.93 -6.23
CA ASN A 193 26.02 13.54 -7.50
C ASN A 193 24.73 14.36 -7.29
N GLY A 194 24.84 15.60 -6.82
CA GLY A 194 23.70 16.52 -6.92
C GLY A 194 23.30 16.69 -8.39
N GLN A 195 21.99 16.79 -8.69
CA GLN A 195 21.43 16.89 -10.06
C GLN A 195 22.01 18.03 -10.93
N SER A 196 22.87 18.90 -10.36
CA SER A 196 23.47 20.08 -10.99
C SER A 196 25.00 20.15 -10.82
N GLY A 197 25.67 19.07 -10.40
CA GLY A 197 27.12 19.08 -10.12
C GLY A 197 27.53 19.90 -8.89
N ARG A 198 26.55 20.35 -8.08
CA ARG A 198 26.77 21.07 -6.82
C ARG A 198 26.69 20.11 -5.65
N ARG A 199 27.50 20.36 -4.61
CA ARG A 199 27.38 19.67 -3.32
C ARG A 199 25.97 19.89 -2.76
N GLY A 200 25.31 18.80 -2.41
CA GLY A 200 24.02 18.76 -1.74
C GLY A 200 24.12 17.95 -0.45
N TRP A 201 23.14 18.10 0.42
CA TRP A 201 23.10 17.41 1.71
C TRP A 201 21.95 16.40 1.71
N LEU A 202 22.28 15.15 2.02
CA LEU A 202 21.31 14.09 2.18
C LEU A 202 21.17 13.74 3.65
N GLN A 203 19.94 13.81 4.15
CA GLN A 203 19.60 13.29 5.46
C GLN A 203 19.21 11.82 5.32
N VAL A 204 19.88 10.96 6.07
CA VAL A 204 19.61 9.53 6.11
C VAL A 204 18.92 9.21 7.41
N ILE A 205 17.77 8.55 7.32
CA ILE A 205 16.99 8.09 8.45
C ILE A 205 16.93 6.57 8.38
N ALA A 206 17.55 5.89 9.35
CA ALA A 206 17.51 4.44 9.44
C ALA A 206 16.68 3.98 10.64
N THR A 207 15.75 3.06 10.40
CA THR A 207 14.84 2.50 11.40
C THR A 207 14.78 0.98 11.27
N ARG A 208 14.90 0.25 12.38
CA ARG A 208 14.67 -1.21 12.38
C ARG A 208 13.18 -1.51 12.56
N LEU A 209 12.60 -2.26 11.62
CA LEU A 209 11.20 -2.66 11.63
C LEU A 209 10.99 -3.86 12.58
N PRO A 210 9.96 -3.84 13.43
CA PRO A 210 9.72 -4.86 14.46
C PRO A 210 9.31 -6.22 13.88
N ASP A 211 8.63 -6.25 12.74
CA ASP A 211 7.94 -7.44 12.23
C ASP A 211 8.86 -8.47 11.52
N ALA A 212 10.12 -8.10 11.23
CA ALA A 212 11.00 -8.97 10.45
C ALA A 212 12.51 -8.73 10.61
N ALA A 213 12.94 -7.94 11.60
CA ALA A 213 14.33 -7.44 11.72
C ALA A 213 14.87 -6.77 10.44
N ARG A 214 13.97 -6.38 9.52
CA ARG A 214 14.26 -5.61 8.32
C ARG A 214 14.61 -4.18 8.71
N ARG A 215 15.39 -3.50 7.88
CA ARG A 215 15.77 -2.10 8.11
C ARG A 215 15.15 -1.23 7.02
N LEU A 216 14.47 -0.17 7.44
CA LEU A 216 13.97 0.87 6.56
C LEU A 216 14.99 2.01 6.56
N VAL A 217 15.39 2.44 5.36
CA VAL A 217 16.26 3.60 5.17
C VAL A 217 15.53 4.61 4.31
N VAL A 218 15.36 5.81 4.83
CA VAL A 218 14.77 6.95 4.13
C VAL A 218 15.87 7.97 3.87
N LEU A 219 15.92 8.47 2.65
CA LEU A 219 16.89 9.44 2.15
C LEU A 219 16.14 10.69 1.75
N GLN A 220 16.42 11.79 2.44
CA GLN A 220 15.76 13.07 2.22
C GLN A 220 16.76 14.11 1.76
N ASP A 221 16.48 14.75 0.63
CA ASP A 221 17.26 15.89 0.16
C ASP A 221 16.93 17.12 1.00
N VAL A 222 17.86 17.52 1.87
CA VAL A 222 17.71 18.68 2.75
C VAL A 222 18.54 19.87 2.26
N THR A 223 18.92 19.85 0.99
CA THR A 223 19.87 20.83 0.45
C THR A 223 19.36 22.26 0.53
N GLU A 224 18.13 22.53 0.09
CA GLU A 224 17.55 23.88 0.12
C GLU A 224 17.31 24.38 1.56
N LEU A 225 16.87 23.49 2.45
CA LEU A 225 16.72 23.80 3.87
C LEU A 225 18.06 24.25 4.46
N ARG A 226 19.12 23.48 4.22
CA ARG A 226 20.47 23.80 4.70
C ARG A 226 21.03 25.07 4.08
N ARG A 227 20.80 25.32 2.79
CA ARG A 227 21.20 26.57 2.14
C ARG A 227 20.53 27.78 2.78
N THR A 228 19.24 27.67 3.05
CA THR A 228 18.47 28.74 3.69
C THR A 228 18.94 28.98 5.13
N GLU A 229 19.18 27.91 5.90
CA GLU A 229 19.75 28.01 7.24
C GLU A 229 21.15 28.65 7.23
N ALA A 230 22.01 28.24 6.29
CA ALA A 230 23.37 28.76 6.17
C ALA A 230 23.35 30.25 5.78
N ALA A 231 22.56 30.62 4.76
CA ALA A 231 22.41 32.00 4.32
C ALA A 231 21.87 32.89 5.45
N ARG A 232 20.88 32.41 6.22
CA ARG A 232 20.37 33.12 7.40
C ARG A 232 21.45 33.32 8.46
N ARG A 233 22.26 32.30 8.75
CA ARG A 233 23.36 32.41 9.73
C ARG A 233 24.44 33.39 9.28
N GLU A 234 24.82 33.32 8.01
CA GLU A 234 25.80 34.23 7.40
C GLU A 234 25.28 35.68 7.42
N PHE A 235 24.02 35.89 7.07
CA PHE A 235 23.37 37.20 7.17
C PHE A 235 23.42 37.75 8.59
N VAL A 236 23.01 36.98 9.60
CA VAL A 236 23.05 37.42 11.01
C VAL A 236 24.48 37.73 11.46
N ALA A 237 25.46 36.92 11.05
CA ALA A 237 26.87 37.17 11.36
C ALA A 237 27.34 38.48 10.73
N ASN A 238 27.06 38.70 9.45
CA ASN A 238 27.45 39.91 8.72
C ASN A 238 26.81 41.15 9.33
N VAL A 239 25.50 41.13 9.59
CA VAL A 239 24.81 42.25 10.26
C VAL A 239 25.42 42.54 11.63
N SER A 240 25.74 41.50 12.41
CA SER A 240 26.38 41.67 13.71
C SER A 240 27.77 42.30 13.60
N HIS A 241 28.53 41.95 12.55
CA HIS A 241 29.84 42.55 12.28
C HIS A 241 29.73 44.01 11.84
N GLU A 242 28.84 44.31 10.91
CA GLU A 242 28.59 45.68 10.42
C GLU A 242 28.04 46.61 11.51
N LEU A 243 27.26 46.09 12.47
CA LEU A 243 26.80 46.87 13.62
C LEU A 243 27.88 47.07 14.69
N ARG A 244 28.78 46.10 14.89
CA ARG A 244 29.79 46.17 15.96
C ARG A 244 30.80 47.29 15.75
N THR A 245 31.22 47.52 14.51
CA THR A 245 32.22 48.53 14.15
C THR A 245 31.78 49.97 14.50
N PRO A 246 30.63 50.48 14.02
CA PRO A 246 30.16 51.84 14.34
C PRO A 246 29.83 51.98 15.83
N VAL A 247 29.30 50.93 16.47
CA VAL A 247 29.05 50.95 17.92
C VAL A 247 30.34 51.06 18.72
N ALA A 248 31.41 50.36 18.31
CA ALA A 248 32.72 50.47 18.94
C ALA A 248 33.35 51.87 18.71
N ALA A 249 33.19 52.44 17.51
CA ALA A 249 33.65 53.78 17.21
C ALA A 249 32.92 54.84 18.05
N LEU A 250 31.59 54.75 18.15
CA LEU A 250 30.77 55.59 19.03
C LEU A 250 31.22 55.48 20.49
N LYS A 251 31.44 54.26 20.97
CA LYS A 251 31.92 54.04 22.33
C LYS A 251 33.27 54.71 22.58
N ALA A 252 34.23 54.58 21.67
CA ALA A 252 35.54 55.21 21.80
C ALA A 252 35.46 56.75 21.79
N LEU A 253 34.58 57.33 20.95
CA LEU A 253 34.33 58.77 20.91
C LEU A 253 33.72 59.28 22.22
N VAL A 254 32.73 58.56 22.77
CA VAL A 254 32.12 58.87 24.07
C VAL A 254 33.15 58.78 25.20
N GLU A 255 33.91 57.69 25.28
CA GLU A 255 34.95 57.51 26.29
C GLU A 255 36.02 58.63 26.23
N THR A 256 36.34 59.11 25.04
CA THR A 256 37.29 60.22 24.87
C THR A 256 36.71 61.55 25.36
N LEU A 257 35.42 61.81 25.09
CA LEU A 257 34.73 63.00 25.58
C LEU A 257 34.59 63.00 27.11
N GLU A 258 34.22 61.86 27.70
CA GLU A 258 34.15 61.68 29.15
C GLU A 258 35.52 61.76 29.83
N GLY A 259 36.61 61.42 29.12
CA GLY A 259 37.99 61.47 29.61
C GLY A 259 38.61 62.87 29.76
N GLY A 260 37.83 63.94 29.58
CA GLY A 260 38.28 65.34 29.78
C GLY A 260 38.25 66.21 28.53
N ALA A 261 38.06 65.63 27.34
CA ALA A 261 38.09 66.39 26.08
C ALA A 261 36.97 67.45 25.96
N LEU A 262 35.88 67.32 26.72
CA LEU A 262 34.82 68.33 26.83
C LEU A 262 35.30 69.65 27.45
N GLU A 263 36.26 69.58 28.36
CA GLU A 263 36.72 70.72 29.18
C GLU A 263 38.04 71.29 28.64
N ASP A 264 38.90 70.42 28.09
CA ASP A 264 40.23 70.77 27.62
C ASP A 264 40.24 71.45 26.23
N ASP A 265 39.36 71.04 25.31
CA ASP A 265 39.30 71.59 23.95
C ASP A 265 37.87 71.56 23.35
N PRO A 266 37.13 72.68 23.41
CA PRO A 266 35.78 72.77 22.87
C PRO A 266 35.66 72.54 21.35
N GLU A 267 36.72 72.78 20.57
CA GLU A 267 36.69 72.54 19.13
C GLU A 267 36.81 71.05 18.82
N VAL A 268 37.70 70.33 19.51
CA VAL A 268 37.84 68.87 19.41
C VAL A 268 36.57 68.16 19.90
N ALA A 269 35.94 68.66 20.96
CA ALA A 269 34.67 68.12 21.44
C ALA A 269 33.55 68.22 20.38
N ARG A 270 33.48 69.33 19.63
CA ARG A 270 32.53 69.50 18.53
C ARG A 270 32.80 68.55 17.37
N ASP A 271 34.07 68.31 17.02
CA ASP A 271 34.44 67.34 15.99
C ASP A 271 34.03 65.91 16.38
N PHE A 272 34.26 65.50 17.63
CA PHE A 272 33.80 64.19 18.11
C PHE A 272 32.27 64.06 18.12
N LEU A 273 31.54 65.09 18.53
CA LEU A 273 30.07 65.13 18.42
C LEU A 273 29.61 64.96 16.97
N GLN A 274 30.28 65.61 16.02
CA GLN A 274 29.96 65.49 14.60
C GLN A 274 30.24 64.08 14.06
N ARG A 275 31.37 63.47 14.45
CA ARG A 275 31.69 62.08 14.09
C ARG A 275 30.68 61.10 14.67
N MET A 276 30.27 61.28 15.92
CA MET A 276 29.22 60.47 16.52
C MET A 276 27.89 60.61 15.77
N HIS A 277 27.54 61.81 15.32
CA HIS A 277 26.32 62.01 14.53
C HIS A 277 26.36 61.23 13.21
N ILE A 278 27.51 61.24 12.52
CA ILE A 278 27.73 60.47 11.28
C ILE A 278 27.57 58.96 11.53
N GLU A 279 28.14 58.42 12.62
CA GLU A 279 28.03 56.99 12.95
C GLU A 279 26.59 56.60 13.32
N VAL A 280 25.85 57.46 14.01
CA VAL A 280 24.42 57.24 14.33
C VAL A 280 23.56 57.24 13.05
N ASP A 281 23.80 58.18 12.14
CA ASP A 281 23.11 58.21 10.84
C ASP A 281 23.44 56.96 10.00
N GLY A 282 24.70 56.51 10.03
CA GLY A 282 25.14 55.26 9.40
C GLY A 282 24.40 54.05 9.96
N LEU A 283 24.31 53.93 11.29
CA LEU A 283 23.53 52.87 11.95
C LEU A 283 22.04 52.92 11.58
N ALA A 284 21.44 54.11 11.54
CA ALA A 284 20.04 54.28 11.18
C ALA A 284 19.77 53.82 9.72
N ASN A 285 20.66 54.17 8.80
CA ASN A 285 20.58 53.72 7.40
C ASN A 285 20.69 52.20 7.29
N LEU A 286 21.67 51.58 7.97
CA LEU A 286 21.83 50.13 7.98
C LEU A 286 20.58 49.43 8.53
N VAL A 287 19.99 49.93 9.62
CA VAL A 287 18.74 49.38 10.16
C VAL A 287 17.59 49.48 9.14
N ASN A 288 17.47 50.59 8.43
CA ASN A 288 16.45 50.76 7.40
C ASN A 288 16.65 49.78 6.23
N GLU A 289 17.88 49.58 5.77
CA GLU A 289 18.20 48.59 4.73
C GLU A 289 17.80 47.17 5.14
N LEU A 290 18.03 46.80 6.40
CA LEU A 290 17.63 45.48 6.93
C LEU A 290 16.11 45.32 7.00
N LEU A 291 15.37 46.37 7.37
CA LEU A 291 13.91 46.35 7.39
C LEU A 291 13.32 46.23 5.98
N ASP A 292 13.92 46.91 5.01
CA ASP A 292 13.48 46.84 3.62
C ASP A 292 13.77 45.46 3.00
N LEU A 293 14.91 44.86 3.31
CA LEU A 293 15.21 43.49 2.93
C LEU A 293 14.21 42.50 3.54
N ALA A 294 13.92 42.61 4.84
CA ALA A 294 12.96 41.73 5.52
C ALA A 294 11.54 41.82 4.92
N ARG A 295 11.10 43.02 4.54
CA ARG A 295 9.82 43.23 3.85
C ARG A 295 9.81 42.61 2.46
N ALA A 296 10.91 42.72 1.71
CA ALA A 296 11.03 42.14 0.39
C ALA A 296 10.99 40.60 0.41
N GLU A 297 11.58 39.96 1.42
CA GLU A 297 11.49 38.50 1.62
C GLU A 297 10.07 38.06 2.01
N ALA A 298 9.40 38.80 2.90
CA ALA A 298 8.04 38.48 3.32
C ALA A 298 7.00 38.59 2.19
N GLY A 299 7.22 39.48 1.21
CA GLY A 299 6.33 39.66 0.06
C GLY A 299 6.53 38.67 -1.09
N ARG A 300 7.48 37.74 -0.99
CA ARG A 300 7.74 36.67 -1.99
C ARG A 300 7.19 35.29 -1.61
N LEU A 301 6.67 35.12 -0.40
CA LEU A 301 5.97 33.91 0.06
C LEU A 301 4.48 34.01 -0.29
#